data_AF-W4FIW4-F1
#
_entry.id   AF-W4FIW4-F1
#
_cell.length_a   1.000
_cell.length_b   1.000
_cell.length_c   1.000
_cell.angle_alpha   90.00
_cell.angle_beta   90.00
_cell.angle_gamma   90.00
#
_symmetry.space_group_name_H-M   'P 1'
#
loop_
_entity.id
_entity.type
_entity.pdbx_description
1 polymer ?
#
loop_
_entity_poly.entity_id
_entity_poly.type
_entity_poly.pdbx_seq_one_letter_code
_entity_poly.pdbx_strand_id
1 'polypeptide(L)'
;MRVTSMLERLQDQSASDRLHLQQSLVEFGEAADEDNDVQDANNPLMDKVIEEAGDEAFRVLTNFTPSEFDIIWANVERAMNSKWFEGRGRKSKMTPKDDLHITLTVLKHYQSSEKHAVDFNLKAPTLEKIVVKVVELCSPILYNTFVTMPTMTSLGRKFVHYPYALYATDVKFQPPHRPSGRFGEQMHYFSGKHKL
;
A
#
# COMPACT_ATOMS: atom_id res chain seq x y z
N MET A 1 13.45 49.66 28.89
CA MET A 1 12.76 48.35 28.95
C MET A 1 12.90 47.83 30.37
N ARG A 2 11.80 47.70 31.13
CA ARG A 2 11.86 47.24 32.54
C ARG A 2 11.73 45.71 32.58
N VAL A 3 12.87 45.04 32.65
CA VAL A 3 13.00 43.58 32.57
C VAL A 3 12.23 42.87 33.69
N THR A 4 12.18 43.46 34.88
CA THR A 4 11.46 42.93 36.05
C THR A 4 9.95 42.81 35.82
N SER A 5 9.30 43.86 35.29
CA SER A 5 7.86 43.82 34.99
C SER A 5 7.50 42.82 33.88
N MET A 6 8.43 42.49 32.99
CA MET A 6 8.20 41.42 32.00
C MET A 6 8.31 40.04 32.63
N LEU A 7 9.28 39.85 33.54
CA LEU A 7 9.49 38.60 34.27
C LEU A 7 8.27 38.27 35.15
N GLU A 8 7.75 39.24 35.89
CA GLU A 8 6.53 39.07 36.70
C GLU A 8 5.35 38.67 35.81
N ARG A 9 5.11 39.38 34.70
CA ARG A 9 4.02 39.03 33.77
C ARG A 9 4.16 37.63 33.18
N LEU A 10 5.38 37.19 32.86
CA LEU A 10 5.62 35.84 32.32
C LEU A 10 5.43 34.76 33.40
N GLN A 11 5.81 35.04 34.65
CA GLN A 11 5.59 34.15 35.78
C GLN A 11 4.10 34.03 36.09
N ASP A 12 3.35 35.14 36.12
CA ASP A 12 1.90 35.15 36.32
C ASP A 12 1.17 34.40 35.20
N GLN A 13 1.57 34.60 33.94
CA GLN A 13 1.02 33.84 32.81
C GLN A 13 1.28 32.35 32.97
N SER A 14 2.50 31.95 33.33
CA SER A 14 2.85 30.54 33.52
C SER A 14 2.08 29.89 34.68
N ALA A 15 1.79 30.64 35.75
CA ALA A 15 1.01 30.17 36.87
C ALA A 15 -0.47 30.00 36.48
N SER A 16 -1.01 30.97 35.74
CA SER A 16 -2.37 30.92 35.20
C SER A 16 -2.55 29.75 34.23
N ASP A 17 -1.60 29.55 33.31
CA ASP A 17 -1.65 28.46 32.33
C ASP A 17 -1.61 27.09 33.02
N ARG A 18 -0.80 26.93 34.08
CA ARG A 18 -0.74 25.69 34.87
C ARG A 18 -2.06 25.41 35.60
N LEU A 19 -2.67 26.44 36.18
CA LEU A 19 -3.98 26.30 36.83
C LEU A 19 -5.07 25.94 35.82
N HIS A 20 -5.04 26.57 34.64
CA HIS A 20 -5.99 26.27 33.56
C HIS A 20 -5.81 24.83 33.04
N LEU A 21 -4.58 24.37 32.84
CA LEU A 21 -4.29 22.99 32.44
C LEU A 21 -4.73 21.98 33.51
N GLN A 22 -4.52 22.28 34.79
CA GLN A 22 -4.95 21.41 35.88
C GLN A 22 -6.48 21.34 35.97
N GLN A 23 -7.16 22.47 35.78
CA GLN A 23 -8.63 22.50 35.76
C GLN A 23 -9.19 21.76 34.54
N SER A 24 -8.56 21.93 33.37
CA SER A 24 -8.89 21.19 32.16
C SER A 24 -8.66 19.68 32.32
N LEU A 25 -7.59 19.26 33.00
CA LEU A 25 -7.34 17.86 33.33
C LEU A 25 -8.40 17.29 34.29
N VAL A 26 -8.91 18.08 35.24
CA VAL A 26 -9.99 17.62 36.13
C VAL A 26 -11.32 17.50 35.37
N GLU A 27 -11.60 18.43 34.46
CA GLU A 27 -12.87 18.49 33.72
C GLU A 27 -12.93 17.49 32.55
N PHE A 28 -11.80 17.22 31.90
CA PHE A 28 -11.72 16.37 30.71
C PHE A 28 -10.80 15.15 30.86
N GLY A 29 -10.23 14.92 32.06
CA GLY A 29 -9.30 13.83 32.32
C GLY A 29 -9.91 12.45 32.12
N GLU A 30 -11.10 12.19 32.66
CA GLU A 30 -11.80 10.92 32.46
C GLU A 30 -12.11 10.65 30.97
N ALA A 31 -12.54 11.68 30.23
CA ALA A 31 -12.77 11.55 28.79
C ALA A 31 -11.48 11.34 27.98
N ALA A 32 -10.34 11.86 28.48
CA ALA A 32 -9.03 11.63 27.89
C ALA A 32 -8.50 10.22 28.22
N ASP A 33 -8.79 9.70 29.41
CA ASP A 33 -8.44 8.35 29.84
C ASP A 33 -9.29 7.28 29.11
N GLU A 34 -10.58 7.52 28.88
CA GLU A 34 -11.44 6.66 28.04
C GLU A 34 -10.96 6.56 26.57
N ASP A 35 -10.40 7.65 26.00
CA ASP A 35 -9.82 7.63 24.63
C ASP A 35 -8.42 6.98 24.61
N ASN A 36 -7.78 6.83 25.78
CA ASN A 36 -6.50 6.16 25.96
C ASN A 36 -6.66 4.65 26.26
N ASP A 37 -7.84 4.25 26.75
CA ASP A 37 -8.26 2.85 27.01
C ASP A 37 -8.69 2.07 25.75
N VAL A 38 -8.50 2.64 24.55
CA VAL A 38 -8.59 1.87 23.30
C VAL A 38 -7.40 0.91 23.25
N GLN A 39 -7.62 -0.25 23.87
CA GLN A 39 -6.71 -1.37 24.02
C GLN A 39 -5.84 -1.61 22.79
N ASP A 40 -4.55 -1.80 23.04
CA ASP A 40 -3.59 -2.39 22.12
C ASP A 40 -4.17 -3.65 21.45
N ALA A 41 -4.05 -3.71 20.11
CA ALA A 41 -3.90 -4.94 19.33
C ALA A 41 -5.12 -5.86 19.04
N ASN A 42 -6.33 -5.33 18.90
CA ASN A 42 -7.37 -6.05 18.13
C ASN A 42 -7.51 -5.39 16.76
N ASN A 43 -7.64 -6.15 15.67
CA ASN A 43 -7.85 -5.64 14.31
C ASN A 43 -9.37 -5.73 14.04
N PRO A 44 -10.19 -4.82 14.60
CA PRO A 44 -11.63 -5.04 14.75
C PRO A 44 -12.36 -5.25 13.42
N LEU A 45 -11.83 -4.75 12.30
CA LEU A 45 -12.45 -4.99 11.00
C LEU A 45 -12.01 -6.36 10.45
N MET A 46 -10.71 -6.62 10.41
CA MET A 46 -10.15 -7.86 9.90
C MET A 46 -10.68 -9.08 10.67
N ASP A 47 -10.65 -9.01 12.00
CA ASP A 47 -11.08 -10.08 12.88
C ASP A 47 -12.59 -10.33 12.72
N LYS A 48 -13.37 -9.26 12.56
CA LYS A 48 -14.82 -9.35 12.30
C LYS A 48 -15.15 -10.02 10.95
N VAL A 49 -14.40 -9.69 9.89
CA VAL A 49 -14.59 -10.33 8.56
C VAL A 49 -14.33 -11.84 8.65
N ILE A 50 -13.29 -12.24 9.37
CA ILE A 50 -12.94 -13.66 9.58
C ILE A 50 -13.99 -14.34 10.46
N GLU A 51 -14.44 -13.70 11.54
CA GLU A 51 -15.45 -14.25 12.44
C GLU A 51 -16.82 -14.44 11.77
N GLU A 52 -17.27 -13.44 10.99
CA GLU A 52 -18.61 -13.45 10.39
C GLU A 52 -18.68 -14.25 9.07
N ALA A 53 -17.61 -14.24 8.27
CA ALA A 53 -17.65 -14.75 6.90
C ALA A 53 -16.55 -15.80 6.57
N GLY A 54 -15.57 -15.97 7.46
CA GLY A 54 -14.51 -16.98 7.36
C GLY A 54 -13.39 -16.65 6.36
N ASP A 55 -12.36 -17.50 6.37
CA ASP A 55 -11.13 -17.33 5.58
C ASP A 55 -11.38 -17.23 4.07
N GLU A 56 -12.37 -17.96 3.55
CA GLU A 56 -12.71 -17.90 2.13
C GLU A 56 -13.28 -16.55 1.73
N ALA A 57 -14.10 -15.92 2.58
CA ALA A 57 -14.58 -14.57 2.33
C ALA A 57 -13.42 -13.56 2.37
N PHE A 58 -12.50 -13.71 3.33
CA PHE A 58 -11.29 -12.89 3.40
C PHE A 58 -10.46 -12.98 2.11
N ARG A 59 -10.29 -14.19 1.57
CA ARG A 59 -9.62 -14.44 0.28
C ARG A 59 -10.39 -13.86 -0.89
N VAL A 60 -11.72 -13.92 -0.88
CA VAL A 60 -12.57 -13.27 -1.88
C VAL A 60 -12.46 -11.74 -1.81
N LEU A 61 -12.14 -11.14 -0.66
CA LEU A 61 -11.94 -9.69 -0.55
C LEU A 61 -10.53 -9.25 -0.95
N THR A 62 -9.49 -10.04 -0.68
CA THR A 62 -8.08 -9.57 -0.82
C THR A 62 -7.23 -10.33 -1.84
N ASN A 63 -7.69 -11.50 -2.32
CA ASN A 63 -6.91 -12.53 -3.03
C ASN A 63 -5.90 -13.31 -2.18
N PHE A 64 -5.75 -13.00 -0.89
CA PHE A 64 -4.82 -13.67 0.01
C PHE A 64 -5.57 -14.46 1.06
N THR A 65 -5.03 -15.62 1.45
CA THR A 65 -5.42 -16.25 2.71
C THR A 65 -4.99 -15.36 3.89
N PRO A 66 -5.59 -15.51 5.09
CA PRO A 66 -5.14 -14.79 6.27
C PRO A 66 -3.63 -14.95 6.53
N SER A 67 -3.09 -16.16 6.31
CA SER A 67 -1.66 -16.44 6.48
C SER A 67 -0.76 -15.72 5.47
N GLU A 68 -1.18 -15.62 4.20
CA GLU A 68 -0.43 -14.87 3.18
C GLU A 68 -0.50 -13.37 3.44
N PHE A 69 -1.65 -12.88 3.92
CA PHE A 69 -1.80 -11.50 4.35
C PHE A 69 -0.86 -11.16 5.50
N ASP A 70 -0.70 -12.05 6.50
CA ASP A 70 0.23 -11.83 7.60
C ASP A 70 1.69 -11.72 7.13
N ILE A 71 2.08 -12.46 6.09
CA ILE A 71 3.40 -12.31 5.47
C ILE A 71 3.56 -10.92 4.84
N ILE A 72 2.53 -10.42 4.14
CA ILE A 72 2.55 -9.07 3.57
C ILE A 72 2.62 -8.03 4.70
N TRP A 73 1.78 -8.17 5.73
CA TRP A 73 1.74 -7.29 6.89
C TRP A 73 3.11 -7.20 7.58
N ALA A 74 3.76 -8.33 7.85
CA ALA A 74 5.07 -8.36 8.52
C ALA A 74 6.15 -7.54 7.80
N ASN A 75 6.05 -7.38 6.47
CA ASN A 75 6.98 -6.56 5.70
C ASN A 75 6.72 -5.05 5.83
N VAL A 76 5.46 -4.64 6.02
CA VAL A 76 5.05 -3.23 6.02
C VAL A 76 4.69 -2.70 7.40
N GLU A 77 4.53 -3.57 8.39
CA GLU A 77 4.09 -3.29 9.76
C GLU A 77 4.85 -2.13 10.39
N ARG A 78 6.18 -2.15 10.33
CA ARG A 78 7.03 -1.08 10.89
C ARG A 78 6.72 0.27 10.23
N ALA A 79 6.60 0.31 8.91
CA ALA A 79 6.37 1.56 8.18
C ALA A 79 4.96 2.10 8.44
N MET A 80 3.97 1.21 8.45
CA MET A 80 2.57 1.53 8.74
C MET A 80 2.41 2.08 10.16
N ASN A 81 2.98 1.40 11.17
CA ASN A 81 2.92 1.85 12.57
C ASN A 81 3.68 3.16 12.81
N SER A 82 4.82 3.38 12.17
CA SER A 82 5.58 4.63 12.29
C SER A 82 4.77 5.85 11.82
N LYS A 83 3.97 5.69 10.77
CA LYS A 83 3.14 6.76 10.19
C LYS A 83 1.73 6.80 10.78
N TRP A 84 1.39 5.86 11.64
CA TRP A 84 0.10 5.79 12.31
C TRP A 84 -0.04 6.88 13.38
N PHE A 85 1.03 7.11 14.15
CA PHE A 85 1.07 8.11 15.22
C PHE A 85 1.43 9.52 14.76
N GLU A 86 1.63 9.74 13.46
CA GLU A 86 1.92 11.07 12.92
C GLU A 86 0.61 11.84 12.68
N GLY A 87 0.14 12.55 13.70
CA GLY A 87 -1.01 13.45 13.61
C GLY A 87 -1.43 14.01 14.95
N ARG A 88 -2.08 15.18 14.94
CA ARG A 88 -2.85 15.69 16.09
C ARG A 88 -4.32 15.43 15.80
N GLY A 89 -4.98 14.63 16.63
CA GLY A 89 -6.39 14.31 16.48
C GLY A 89 -6.76 13.02 17.17
N ARG A 90 -8.07 12.72 17.14
CA ARG A 90 -8.62 11.48 17.69
C ARG A 90 -7.98 10.28 16.99
N LYS A 91 -7.53 9.28 17.76
CA LYS A 91 -7.04 8.02 17.21
C LYS A 91 -8.15 7.35 16.39
N SER A 92 -7.81 6.81 15.23
CA SER A 92 -8.78 6.08 14.41
C SER A 92 -9.20 4.81 15.14
N LYS A 93 -10.49 4.43 14.98
CA LYS A 93 -11.02 3.16 15.52
C LYS A 93 -10.47 1.92 14.83
N MET A 94 -9.87 2.10 13.66
CA MET A 94 -9.33 1.04 12.82
C MET A 94 -7.82 0.95 13.04
N THR A 95 -7.24 -0.24 12.94
CA THR A 95 -5.78 -0.41 13.04
C THR A 95 -5.09 -0.14 11.70
N PRO A 96 -3.77 0.10 11.67
CA PRO A 96 -3.05 0.14 10.40
C PRO A 96 -3.10 -1.18 9.63
N LYS A 97 -3.36 -2.32 10.29
CA LYS A 97 -3.58 -3.61 9.64
C LYS A 97 -4.95 -3.66 8.94
N ASP A 98 -5.98 -3.09 9.56
CA ASP A 98 -7.30 -2.91 8.93
C ASP A 98 -7.23 -1.99 7.71
N ASP A 99 -6.46 -0.91 7.78
CA ASP A 99 -6.23 0.01 6.66
C ASP A 99 -5.60 -0.70 5.45
N LEU A 100 -4.65 -1.62 5.70
CA LEU A 100 -4.07 -2.47 4.66
C LEU A 100 -5.13 -3.41 4.06
N HIS A 101 -5.95 -4.05 4.89
CA HIS A 101 -7.04 -4.92 4.44
C HIS A 101 -8.06 -4.19 3.57
N ILE A 102 -8.51 -3.00 3.98
CA ILE A 102 -9.41 -2.15 3.17
C ILE A 102 -8.76 -1.84 1.83
N THR A 103 -7.49 -1.40 1.84
CA THR A 103 -6.79 -0.99 0.63
C THR A 103 -6.71 -2.14 -0.38
N LEU A 104 -6.36 -3.35 0.07
CA LEU A 104 -6.34 -4.53 -0.80
C LEU A 104 -7.73 -4.85 -1.36
N THR A 105 -8.78 -4.69 -0.57
CA THR A 105 -10.16 -4.92 -1.01
C THR A 105 -10.58 -3.91 -2.08
N VAL A 106 -10.28 -2.62 -1.88
CA VAL A 106 -10.57 -1.55 -2.85
C VAL A 106 -9.84 -1.82 -4.17
N LEU A 107 -8.55 -2.19 -4.10
CA LEU A 107 -7.73 -2.49 -5.28
C LEU A 107 -8.24 -3.73 -6.04
N LYS A 108 -8.77 -4.74 -5.35
CA LYS A 108 -9.33 -5.95 -5.98
C LYS A 108 -10.64 -5.68 -6.71
N HIS A 109 -11.57 -4.97 -6.07
CA HIS A 109 -12.96 -4.92 -6.54
C HIS A 109 -13.30 -3.72 -7.44
N TYR A 110 -12.36 -2.78 -7.65
CA TYR A 110 -12.44 -1.64 -8.58
C TYR A 110 -13.86 -1.04 -8.73
N GLN A 111 -14.40 -0.54 -7.61
CA GLN A 111 -15.68 0.18 -7.57
C GLN A 111 -15.45 1.64 -7.14
N SER A 112 -16.51 2.44 -7.17
CA SER A 112 -16.41 3.83 -6.70
C SER A 112 -16.12 3.89 -5.19
N SER A 113 -15.42 4.94 -4.78
CA SER A 113 -15.10 5.19 -3.37
C SER A 113 -16.35 5.23 -2.49
N GLU A 114 -17.48 5.70 -3.01
CA GLU A 114 -18.75 5.74 -2.26
C GLU A 114 -19.29 4.36 -1.92
N LYS A 115 -19.21 3.39 -2.85
CA LYS A 115 -19.69 2.03 -2.60
C LYS A 115 -18.86 1.34 -1.54
N HIS A 116 -17.53 1.35 -1.72
CA HIS A 116 -16.59 0.81 -0.75
C HIS A 116 -16.69 1.49 0.62
N ALA A 117 -16.93 2.81 0.64
CA ALA A 117 -17.10 3.53 1.88
C ALA A 117 -18.36 3.08 2.65
N VAL A 118 -19.46 2.78 1.95
CA VAL A 118 -20.66 2.19 2.58
C VAL A 118 -20.34 0.82 3.15
N ASP A 119 -19.65 -0.04 2.41
CA ASP A 119 -19.31 -1.41 2.84
C ASP A 119 -18.46 -1.42 4.12
N PHE A 120 -17.53 -0.46 4.27
CA PHE A 120 -16.67 -0.32 5.44
C PHE A 120 -17.21 0.65 6.51
N ASN A 121 -18.42 1.19 6.34
CA ASN A 121 -19.01 2.21 7.21
C ASN A 121 -18.10 3.45 7.42
N LEU A 122 -17.46 3.90 6.34
CA LEU A 122 -16.61 5.06 6.25
C LEU A 122 -17.25 6.15 5.39
N LYS A 123 -16.67 7.36 5.44
CA LYS A 123 -16.94 8.40 4.44
C LYS A 123 -15.99 8.21 3.27
N ALA A 124 -16.47 8.40 2.03
CA ALA A 124 -15.64 8.27 0.83
C ALA A 124 -14.31 9.06 0.87
N PRO A 125 -14.28 10.34 1.33
CA PRO A 125 -13.02 11.07 1.45
C PRO A 125 -12.06 10.49 2.50
N THR A 126 -12.57 9.79 3.51
CA THR A 126 -11.74 9.10 4.51
C THR A 126 -11.15 7.83 3.92
N LEU A 127 -11.97 7.05 3.20
CA LEU A 127 -11.53 5.85 2.50
C LEU A 127 -10.39 6.18 1.52
N GLU A 128 -10.55 7.23 0.71
CA GLU A 128 -9.53 7.65 -0.26
C GLU A 128 -8.22 8.04 0.42
N LYS A 129 -8.29 8.77 1.54
CA LYS A 129 -7.10 9.12 2.33
C LYS A 129 -6.38 7.88 2.87
N ILE A 130 -7.13 6.89 3.34
CA ILE A 130 -6.59 5.60 3.80
C ILE A 130 -5.86 4.92 2.64
N VAL A 131 -6.54 4.70 1.52
CA VAL A 131 -6.00 4.00 0.34
C VAL A 131 -4.73 4.68 -0.16
N VAL A 132 -4.75 6.00 -0.33
CA VAL A 132 -3.57 6.76 -0.80
C VAL A 132 -2.42 6.61 0.18
N LYS A 133 -2.66 6.80 1.48
CA LYS A 133 -1.63 6.67 2.52
C LYS A 133 -1.00 5.26 2.53
N VAL A 134 -1.82 4.22 2.47
CA VAL A 134 -1.33 2.83 2.45
C VAL A 134 -0.51 2.56 1.19
N VAL A 135 -0.99 2.98 0.01
CA VAL A 135 -0.29 2.77 -1.25
C VAL A 135 1.06 3.49 -1.26
N GLU A 136 1.11 4.76 -0.86
CA GLU A 136 2.35 5.53 -0.82
C GLU A 136 3.40 4.91 0.11
N LEU A 137 2.99 4.34 1.25
CA LEU A 137 3.89 3.73 2.21
C LEU A 137 4.31 2.31 1.85
N CYS A 138 3.35 1.48 1.44
CA CYS A 138 3.57 0.05 1.25
C CYS A 138 4.16 -0.28 -0.12
N SER A 139 3.79 0.47 -1.17
CA SER A 139 4.24 0.20 -2.55
C SER A 139 5.75 0.03 -2.69
N PRO A 140 6.62 0.96 -2.24
CA PRO A 140 8.06 0.81 -2.41
C PRO A 140 8.63 -0.38 -1.62
N ILE A 141 8.06 -0.69 -0.44
CA ILE A 141 8.51 -1.80 0.40
C ILE A 141 8.17 -3.12 -0.28
N LEU A 142 6.90 -3.31 -0.64
CA LEU A 142 6.42 -4.53 -1.26
C LEU A 142 7.05 -4.76 -2.63
N TYR A 143 7.26 -3.70 -3.41
CA TYR A 143 7.95 -3.79 -4.69
C TYR A 143 9.38 -4.32 -4.51
N ASN A 144 10.15 -3.75 -3.59
CA ASN A 144 11.53 -4.18 -3.35
C ASN A 144 11.61 -5.59 -2.75
N THR A 145 10.63 -6.00 -1.94
CA THR A 145 10.60 -7.33 -1.30
C THR A 145 10.20 -8.43 -2.29
N PHE A 146 9.15 -8.21 -3.08
CA PHE A 146 8.50 -9.28 -3.84
C PHE A 146 8.73 -9.20 -5.35
N VAL A 147 9.10 -8.03 -5.89
CA VAL A 147 9.34 -7.87 -7.32
C VAL A 147 10.84 -7.98 -7.60
N THR A 148 11.24 -9.13 -8.16
CA THR A 148 12.56 -9.26 -8.77
C THR A 148 12.45 -8.89 -10.24
N MET A 149 13.22 -7.90 -10.68
CA MET A 149 13.37 -7.60 -12.10
C MET A 149 14.41 -8.57 -12.70
N PRO A 150 14.00 -9.61 -13.44
CA PRO A 150 14.97 -10.52 -14.03
C PRO A 150 15.79 -9.76 -15.06
N THR A 151 17.12 -9.89 -14.97
CA THR A 151 17.98 -9.46 -16.07
C THR A 151 17.96 -10.52 -17.16
N MET A 152 18.16 -10.08 -18.40
CA MET A 152 18.41 -10.95 -19.56
C MET A 152 19.40 -12.09 -19.27
N THR A 153 20.42 -11.80 -18.48
CA THR A 153 21.46 -12.74 -18.07
C THR A 153 20.96 -13.77 -17.05
N SER A 154 20.07 -13.39 -16.14
CA SER A 154 19.49 -14.28 -15.12
C SER A 154 18.51 -15.30 -15.68
N LEU A 155 17.90 -15.03 -16.84
CA LEU A 155 16.94 -15.92 -17.50
C LEU A 155 17.59 -17.09 -18.27
N GLY A 156 18.93 -17.19 -18.27
CA GLY A 156 19.69 -18.31 -18.84
C GLY A 156 19.61 -18.47 -20.37
N ARG A 157 18.73 -17.73 -21.06
CA ARG A 157 18.51 -17.82 -22.50
C ARG A 157 19.33 -16.77 -23.24
N LYS A 158 20.60 -17.08 -23.50
CA LYS A 158 21.41 -16.33 -24.46
C LYS A 158 21.20 -16.96 -25.83
N PHE A 159 20.58 -16.24 -26.77
CA PHE A 159 20.64 -16.63 -28.18
C PHE A 159 22.11 -16.57 -28.63
N VAL A 160 22.77 -17.72 -28.72
CA VAL A 160 24.22 -17.85 -29.00
C VAL A 160 24.63 -17.07 -30.25
N HIS A 161 23.74 -17.01 -31.25
CA HIS A 161 24.01 -16.37 -32.53
C HIS A 161 23.36 -15.00 -32.72
N TYR A 162 22.50 -14.55 -31.79
CA TYR A 162 21.77 -13.27 -31.92
C TYR A 162 21.67 -12.53 -30.58
N PRO A 163 22.80 -11.97 -30.06
CA PRO A 163 22.82 -11.26 -28.78
C PRO A 163 21.90 -10.04 -28.72
N TYR A 164 21.58 -9.44 -29.87
CA TYR A 164 20.69 -8.29 -29.97
C TYR A 164 19.20 -8.64 -29.85
N ALA A 165 18.82 -9.92 -30.08
CA ALA A 165 17.43 -10.38 -29.91
C ALA A 165 16.96 -10.37 -28.44
N LEU A 166 17.91 -10.18 -27.52
CA LEU A 166 17.67 -10.02 -26.09
C LEU A 166 16.90 -8.72 -25.76
N TYR A 167 16.96 -7.68 -26.60
CA TYR A 167 16.32 -6.39 -26.33
C TYR A 167 14.90 -6.26 -26.90
N ALA A 168 14.38 -7.33 -27.50
CA ALA A 168 13.15 -7.25 -28.25
C ALA A 168 11.96 -7.71 -27.39
N THR A 169 11.14 -6.76 -26.95
CA THR A 169 10.06 -6.95 -25.96
C THR A 169 8.76 -7.48 -26.54
N ASP A 170 8.63 -7.55 -27.87
CA ASP A 170 7.45 -8.11 -28.55
C ASP A 170 7.80 -8.54 -29.99
N VAL A 171 8.44 -9.70 -30.15
CA VAL A 171 8.75 -10.24 -31.49
C VAL A 171 8.01 -11.54 -31.71
N LYS A 172 7.12 -11.54 -32.69
CA LYS A 172 6.62 -12.77 -33.29
C LYS A 172 7.63 -13.21 -34.34
N PHE A 173 8.48 -14.18 -34.00
CA PHE A 173 9.26 -14.91 -35.00
C PHE A 173 8.30 -15.81 -35.79
N GLN A 174 7.70 -15.26 -36.83
CA GLN A 174 7.02 -16.09 -37.82
C GLN A 174 8.08 -16.76 -38.71
N PRO A 175 7.99 -18.09 -38.95
CA PRO A 175 8.82 -18.73 -39.95
C PRO A 175 8.60 -18.00 -41.29
N PRO A 176 9.66 -17.50 -41.94
CA PRO A 176 9.52 -16.93 -43.27
C PRO A 176 9.10 -18.06 -44.22
N HIS A 177 7.85 -18.02 -44.64
CA HIS A 177 7.36 -18.95 -45.65
C HIS A 177 8.06 -18.63 -46.96
N ARG A 178 8.80 -19.62 -47.48
CA ARG A 178 9.45 -19.51 -48.77
C ARG A 178 8.38 -19.25 -49.84
N PRO A 179 8.47 -18.13 -50.59
CA PRO A 179 7.51 -17.86 -51.67
C PRO A 179 7.53 -18.99 -52.70
N SER A 180 6.35 -19.42 -53.16
CA SER A 180 6.22 -20.36 -54.28
C SER A 180 6.48 -19.63 -55.61
N GLY A 181 7.25 -20.22 -56.52
CA GLY A 181 7.58 -19.60 -57.81
C GLY A 181 8.87 -20.15 -58.43
N ARG A 182 9.43 -19.48 -59.45
CA ARG A 182 10.76 -19.85 -60.00
C ARG A 182 11.88 -19.21 -59.19
N PHE A 183 13.08 -19.79 -59.23
CA PHE A 183 14.22 -19.32 -58.43
C PHE A 183 14.49 -17.82 -58.58
N GLY A 184 14.48 -17.28 -59.81
CA GLY A 184 14.72 -15.86 -60.05
C GLY A 184 13.72 -14.94 -59.33
N GLU A 185 12.47 -15.36 -59.16
CA GLU A 185 11.42 -14.59 -58.49
C GLU A 185 11.54 -14.69 -56.97
N GLN A 186 11.90 -15.88 -56.47
CA GLN A 186 12.03 -16.14 -55.04
C GLN A 186 13.23 -15.43 -54.39
N MET A 187 14.35 -15.32 -55.12
CA MET A 187 15.61 -14.83 -54.56
C MET A 187 15.57 -13.34 -54.16
N HIS A 188 14.58 -12.60 -54.63
CA HIS A 188 14.34 -11.21 -54.21
C HIS A 188 13.74 -11.11 -52.81
N TYR A 189 13.02 -12.14 -52.36
CA TYR A 189 12.22 -12.12 -51.14
C TYR A 189 12.63 -13.19 -50.13
N PHE A 190 13.49 -14.14 -50.49
CA PHE A 190 13.93 -15.23 -49.62
C PHE A 190 15.38 -15.62 -49.90
N SER A 191 16.22 -15.55 -48.86
CA SER A 191 17.61 -15.99 -48.88
C SER A 191 17.73 -17.44 -48.40
N GLY A 192 18.12 -18.34 -49.31
CA GLY A 192 18.37 -19.74 -48.96
C GLY A 192 19.50 -19.95 -47.93
N LYS A 193 20.44 -18.99 -47.83
CA LYS A 193 21.58 -19.05 -46.90
C LYS A 193 21.18 -18.70 -45.46
N HIS A 194 20.28 -17.73 -45.31
CA HIS A 194 19.85 -17.24 -44.00
C HIS A 194 18.47 -17.75 -43.59
N LYS A 195 17.76 -18.43 -44.50
CA LYS A 195 16.37 -18.89 -44.34
C LYS A 195 15.46 -17.74 -43.88
N LEU A 196 15.66 -16.56 -44.46
CA LEU A 196 14.93 -15.32 -44.23
C LEU A 196 14.60 -14.70 -45.58
#